data_AF-A0A5N6TUF8-F1
#
_entry.id   AF-A0A5N6TUF8-F1
#
_cell.length_a   1.000
_cell.length_b   1.000
_cell.length_c   1.000
_cell.angle_alpha   90.00
_cell.angle_beta   90.00
_cell.angle_gamma   90.00
#
_symmetry.space_group_name_H-M   'P 1'
#
loop_
_entity.id
_entity.type
_entity.pdbx_description
1 polymer ?
#
loop_
_entity_poly.entity_id
_entity_poly.type
_entity_poly.pdbx_seq_one_letter_code
_entity_poly.pdbx_strand_id
1 'polypeptide(L)'
;MAQNIDRAPSTTSASEPLKQVYATSSPFEEKIGYYRAVRHGQHIFVSGTTAVDPASPSDAPQILFPGDARQQTRVALQECIRAVQALGGKGAENVVRVRMFVSRHEDCTAVGEGFSEVLGRSSQPGVGSAATMVVVQGFVDDQMLVEVEVDAILE
;
A
#
# COMPACT_ATOMS: atom_id res chain seq x y z
N MET A 1 -34.80 4.02 -53.87
CA MET A 1 -33.35 4.32 -53.77
C MET A 1 -32.96 4.23 -52.31
N ALA A 2 -32.07 3.31 -51.96
CA ALA A 2 -31.70 2.98 -50.58
C ALA A 2 -30.82 4.07 -49.96
N GLN A 3 -31.09 4.41 -48.69
CA GLN A 3 -30.26 5.33 -47.90
C GLN A 3 -29.09 4.55 -47.32
N ASN A 4 -27.86 4.96 -47.67
CA ASN A 4 -26.62 4.50 -47.04
C ASN A 4 -26.57 5.06 -45.61
N ILE A 5 -26.58 4.15 -44.64
CA ILE A 5 -26.31 4.46 -43.23
C ILE A 5 -24.81 4.27 -43.03
N ASP A 6 -24.08 5.37 -42.89
CA ASP A 6 -22.66 5.39 -42.57
C ASP A 6 -22.47 4.81 -41.16
N ARG A 7 -21.87 3.62 -41.06
CA ARG A 7 -21.57 2.98 -39.78
C ARG A 7 -20.20 3.48 -39.33
N ALA A 8 -20.18 4.41 -38.37
CA ALA A 8 -18.95 4.88 -37.74
C ALA A 8 -18.12 3.69 -37.21
N PRO A 9 -16.78 3.74 -37.30
CA PRO A 9 -15.93 2.66 -36.83
C PRO A 9 -16.04 2.55 -35.31
N SER A 10 -16.43 1.36 -34.83
CA SER A 10 -16.38 1.00 -33.42
C SER A 10 -14.93 1.12 -32.94
N THR A 11 -14.66 2.10 -32.09
CA THR A 11 -13.41 2.21 -31.35
C THR A 11 -13.28 0.97 -30.47
N THR A 12 -12.43 0.03 -30.88
CA THR A 12 -12.02 -1.08 -30.03
C THR A 12 -11.27 -0.48 -28.84
N SER A 13 -11.91 -0.40 -27.68
CA SER A 13 -11.19 -0.11 -26.45
C SER A 13 -10.19 -1.26 -26.26
N ALA A 14 -8.90 -0.93 -26.22
CA ALA A 14 -7.91 -1.88 -25.74
C ALA A 14 -8.35 -2.28 -24.33
N SER A 15 -8.62 -3.57 -24.11
CA SER A 15 -8.94 -4.07 -22.77
C SER A 15 -7.78 -3.69 -21.86
N GLU A 16 -8.05 -3.03 -20.72
CA GLU A 16 -7.00 -2.77 -19.75
C GLU A 16 -6.25 -4.08 -19.44
N PRO A 17 -4.91 -4.03 -19.32
CA PRO A 17 -4.13 -5.22 -19.02
C PRO A 17 -4.64 -5.86 -17.73
N LEU A 18 -4.83 -7.19 -17.79
CA LEU A 18 -5.42 -7.98 -16.70
C LEU A 18 -4.65 -7.82 -15.37
N LYS A 19 -3.34 -7.60 -15.46
CA LYS A 19 -2.43 -7.32 -14.34
C LYS A 19 -1.71 -5.99 -14.59
N GLN A 20 -1.81 -5.07 -13.65
CA GLN A 20 -1.02 -3.83 -13.60
C GLN A 20 -0.11 -3.87 -12.37
N VAL A 21 1.04 -3.22 -12.43
CA VAL A 21 2.06 -3.27 -11.38
C VAL A 21 2.59 -1.87 -11.11
N TYR A 22 2.95 -1.64 -9.85
CA TYR A 22 3.61 -0.42 -9.40
C TYR A 22 4.84 -0.80 -8.58
N ALA A 23 5.97 -0.19 -8.91
CA ALA A 23 7.24 -0.33 -8.20
C ALA A 23 7.74 1.05 -7.77
N THR A 24 8.53 1.05 -6.70
CA THR A 24 9.26 2.23 -6.23
C THR A 24 10.77 2.00 -6.34
N SER A 25 11.57 2.98 -5.93
CA SER A 25 13.02 2.85 -5.75
C SER A 25 13.41 2.21 -4.41
N SER A 26 12.46 1.63 -3.67
CA SER A 26 12.73 0.98 -2.39
C SER A 26 13.87 -0.03 -2.50
N PRO A 27 14.85 0.00 -1.58
CA PRO A 27 16.00 -0.90 -1.61
C PRO A 27 15.59 -2.37 -1.53
N PHE A 28 14.49 -2.68 -0.84
CA PHE A 28 13.98 -4.04 -0.73
C PHE A 28 13.31 -4.52 -2.02
N GLU A 29 12.68 -3.64 -2.80
CA GLU A 29 12.08 -4.00 -4.09
C GLU A 29 13.17 -4.40 -5.08
N GLU A 30 14.27 -3.64 -5.14
CA GLU A 30 15.42 -3.96 -5.98
C GLU A 30 16.12 -5.26 -5.55
N LYS A 31 16.35 -5.43 -4.24
CA LYS A 31 17.09 -6.57 -3.70
C LYS A 31 16.32 -7.89 -3.74
N ILE A 32 15.01 -7.87 -3.50
CA ILE A 32 14.17 -9.07 -3.38
C ILE A 32 13.41 -9.36 -4.68
N GLY A 33 13.07 -8.33 -5.48
CA GLY A 33 12.42 -8.49 -6.79
C GLY A 33 10.89 -8.55 -6.76
N TYR A 34 10.26 -7.88 -5.78
CA TYR A 34 8.79 -7.73 -5.73
C TYR A 34 8.34 -6.34 -6.17
N TYR A 35 7.07 -6.21 -6.56
CA TYR A 35 6.43 -4.92 -6.85
C TYR A 35 5.83 -4.34 -5.56
N ARG A 36 5.95 -3.03 -5.32
CA ARG A 36 5.21 -2.35 -4.26
C ARG A 36 3.73 -2.69 -4.24
N ALA A 37 3.09 -2.70 -5.42
CA ALA A 37 1.70 -3.11 -5.52
C ALA A 37 1.38 -3.77 -6.87
N VAL A 38 0.37 -4.63 -6.84
CA VAL A 38 -0.18 -5.31 -8.02
C VAL A 38 -1.69 -5.09 -8.04
N ARG A 39 -2.20 -4.63 -9.19
CA ARG A 39 -3.64 -4.59 -9.47
C ARG A 39 -4.03 -5.72 -10.41
N HIS A 40 -5.12 -6.40 -10.10
CA HIS A 40 -5.74 -7.40 -10.97
C HIS A 40 -7.27 -7.22 -10.96
N GLY A 41 -7.81 -6.73 -12.07
CA GLY A 41 -9.20 -6.24 -12.12
C GLY A 41 -9.41 -5.07 -11.17
N GLN A 42 -10.36 -5.21 -10.23
CA GLN A 42 -10.64 -4.20 -9.19
C GLN A 42 -9.77 -4.34 -7.95
N HIS A 43 -9.04 -5.45 -7.79
CA HIS A 43 -8.27 -5.70 -6.57
C HIS A 43 -6.87 -5.11 -6.68
N ILE A 44 -6.45 -4.33 -5.68
CA ILE A 44 -5.07 -3.92 -5.46
C ILE A 44 -4.53 -4.63 -4.21
N PHE A 45 -3.38 -5.27 -4.37
CA PHE A 45 -2.61 -5.87 -3.28
C PHE A 45 -1.32 -5.08 -3.13
N VAL A 46 -1.10 -4.51 -1.94
CA VAL A 46 0.14 -3.79 -1.61
C VAL A 46 1.03 -4.69 -0.76
N SER A 47 2.29 -4.82 -1.17
CA SER A 47 3.29 -5.61 -0.46
C SER A 47 3.54 -5.08 0.95
N GLY A 48 4.04 -5.95 1.83
CA GLY A 48 4.55 -5.58 3.15
C GLY A 48 5.44 -4.35 3.09
N THR A 49 5.06 -3.32 3.82
CA THR A 49 5.64 -1.99 3.74
C THR A 49 6.08 -1.53 5.13
N THR A 50 7.32 -1.05 5.22
CA THR A 50 7.93 -0.52 6.43
C THR A 50 8.36 0.93 6.22
N ALA A 51 8.87 1.58 7.26
CA ALA A 51 9.37 2.96 7.20
C ALA A 51 10.80 3.07 6.64
N VAL A 52 11.11 2.32 5.58
CA VAL A 52 12.39 2.45 4.87
C VAL A 52 12.42 3.75 4.05
N ASP A 53 13.55 4.43 4.01
CA ASP A 53 13.77 5.54 3.09
C ASP A 53 13.95 5.00 1.65
N PRO A 54 13.03 5.30 0.71
CA PRO A 54 13.14 4.83 -0.67
C PRO A 54 14.30 5.46 -1.45
N ALA A 55 14.97 6.48 -0.90
CA ALA A 55 16.19 7.06 -1.47
C ALA A 55 17.49 6.44 -0.91
N SER A 56 17.39 5.56 0.10
CA SER A 56 18.55 4.87 0.66
C SER A 56 19.06 3.77 -0.26
N PRO A 57 20.38 3.49 -0.28
CA PRO A 57 20.96 2.50 -1.18
C PRO A 57 20.61 1.06 -0.78
N SER A 58 20.50 0.17 -1.76
CA SER A 58 20.05 -1.22 -1.58
C SER A 58 20.96 -2.12 -0.74
N ASP A 59 22.22 -1.75 -0.59
CA ASP A 59 23.19 -2.41 0.28
C ASP A 59 23.24 -1.86 1.71
N ALA A 60 22.69 -0.66 1.94
CA ALA A 60 22.54 -0.05 3.26
C ALA A 60 21.18 0.69 3.39
N PRO A 61 20.06 -0.05 3.49
CA PRO A 61 18.74 0.55 3.68
C PRO A 61 18.69 1.38 4.97
N GLN A 62 18.14 2.59 4.90
CA GLN A 62 17.94 3.44 6.07
C GLN A 62 16.50 3.31 6.57
N ILE A 63 16.35 3.00 7.86
CA ILE A 63 15.04 3.00 8.52
C ILE A 63 14.75 4.39 9.09
N LEU A 64 13.62 4.97 8.69
CA LEU A 64 13.15 6.25 9.19
C LEU A 64 12.53 6.08 10.58
N PHE A 65 12.73 7.10 11.43
CA PHE A 65 12.20 7.15 12.80
C PHE A 65 12.52 5.91 13.67
N PRO A 66 13.81 5.56 13.85
CA PRO A 66 14.19 4.47 14.76
C PRO A 66 13.64 4.71 16.17
N GLY A 67 12.99 3.70 16.75
CA GLY A 67 12.40 3.79 18.09
C GLY A 67 11.00 4.42 18.16
N ASP A 68 10.42 4.88 17.05
CA ASP A 68 9.09 5.52 17.01
C ASP A 68 8.12 4.72 16.13
N ALA A 69 7.47 3.72 16.74
CA ALA A 69 6.54 2.82 16.04
C ALA A 69 5.33 3.56 15.45
N ARG A 70 4.90 4.66 16.08
CA ARG A 70 3.78 5.48 15.60
C ARG A 70 4.16 6.16 14.28
N GLN A 71 5.30 6.84 14.24
CA GLN A 71 5.79 7.49 13.02
C GLN A 71 6.11 6.48 11.93
N GLN A 72 6.71 5.33 12.28
CA GLN A 72 6.95 4.27 11.30
C GLN A 72 5.65 3.74 10.69
N THR A 73 4.60 3.54 11.51
CA THR A 73 3.27 3.12 11.02
C THR A 73 2.71 4.13 10.03
N ARG A 74 2.81 5.43 10.34
CA ARG A 74 2.31 6.50 9.45
C ARG A 74 3.03 6.50 8.11
N VAL A 75 4.36 6.43 8.12
CA VAL A 75 5.16 6.36 6.89
C VAL A 75 4.73 5.18 6.05
N ALA A 76 4.64 4.01 6.67
CA ALA A 76 4.31 2.77 6.00
C ALA A 76 2.90 2.81 5.36
N LEU A 77 1.89 3.27 6.10
CA LEU A 77 0.52 3.43 5.57
C LEU A 77 0.44 4.48 4.46
N GLN A 78 1.15 5.60 4.60
CA GLN A 78 1.18 6.63 3.57
C GLN A 78 1.76 6.10 2.25
N GLU A 79 2.79 5.25 2.33
CA GLU A 79 3.38 4.59 1.17
C GLU A 79 2.40 3.58 0.55
N CYS A 80 1.68 2.81 1.35
CA CYS A 80 0.62 1.94 0.83
C CYS A 80 -0.47 2.72 0.10
N ILE A 81 -0.90 3.86 0.64
CA ILE A 81 -1.92 4.72 0.01
C ILE A 81 -1.40 5.29 -1.32
N ARG A 82 -0.12 5.72 -1.38
CA ARG A 82 0.51 6.16 -2.64
C ARG A 82 0.51 5.04 -3.68
N ALA A 83 0.81 3.81 -3.27
CA ALA A 83 0.79 2.66 -4.17
C ALA A 83 -0.61 2.35 -4.71
N VAL A 84 -1.64 2.49 -3.87
CA VAL A 84 -3.05 2.37 -4.30
C VAL A 84 -3.39 3.45 -5.34
N GLN A 85 -3.00 4.70 -5.10
CA GLN A 85 -3.22 5.80 -6.03
C GLN A 85 -2.51 5.59 -7.37
N ALA A 86 -1.28 5.08 -7.34
CA ALA A 86 -0.50 4.81 -8.54
C ALA A 86 -1.14 3.74 -9.46
N LEU A 87 -2.03 2.91 -8.94
CA LEU A 87 -2.77 1.90 -9.69
C LEU A 87 -4.23 2.30 -10.00
N GLY A 88 -4.56 3.58 -9.85
CA GLY A 88 -5.84 4.17 -10.22
C GLY A 88 -6.87 4.24 -9.08
N GLY A 89 -6.48 3.93 -7.84
CA GLY A 89 -7.34 4.13 -6.68
C GLY A 89 -7.43 5.61 -6.25
N LYS A 90 -8.48 5.94 -5.51
CA LYS A 90 -8.67 7.18 -4.73
C LYS A 90 -7.83 7.22 -3.44
N GLY A 91 -7.12 6.15 -3.10
CA GLY A 91 -6.20 6.08 -1.96
C GLY A 91 -6.85 5.45 -0.73
N ALA A 92 -6.88 6.17 0.39
CA ALA A 92 -7.36 5.65 1.68
C ALA A 92 -8.79 5.09 1.62
N GLU A 93 -9.68 5.72 0.83
CA GLU A 93 -11.08 5.29 0.66
C GLU A 93 -11.21 3.90 0.03
N ASN A 94 -10.23 3.45 -0.76
CA ASN A 94 -10.26 2.13 -1.37
C ASN A 94 -9.74 1.03 -0.46
N VAL A 95 -9.07 1.39 0.64
CA VAL A 95 -8.45 0.41 1.53
C VAL A 95 -9.52 -0.34 2.29
N VAL A 96 -9.61 -1.65 2.08
CA VAL A 96 -10.63 -2.50 2.73
C VAL A 96 -10.05 -3.35 3.85
N ARG A 97 -8.76 -3.67 3.80
CA ARG A 97 -8.08 -4.49 4.81
C ARG A 97 -6.66 -4.02 5.06
N VAL A 98 -6.27 -4.01 6.33
CA VAL A 98 -4.91 -3.74 6.79
C VAL A 98 -4.45 -4.84 7.74
N ARG A 99 -3.23 -5.32 7.54
CA ARG A 99 -2.54 -6.19 8.51
C ARG A 99 -1.30 -5.47 9.01
N MET A 100 -1.13 -5.44 10.32
CA MET A 100 -0.01 -4.81 11.01
C MET A 100 0.76 -5.89 11.75
N PHE A 101 2.01 -6.11 11.35
CA PHE A 101 2.96 -6.96 12.05
C PHE A 101 3.81 -6.04 12.91
N VAL A 102 3.94 -6.33 14.20
CA VAL A 102 4.65 -5.47 15.17
C VAL A 102 5.78 -6.27 15.79
N SER A 103 6.97 -5.67 15.92
CA SER A 103 8.16 -6.35 16.46
C SER A 103 8.05 -6.64 17.96
N ARG A 104 7.40 -5.75 18.73
CA ARG A 104 7.35 -5.80 20.19
C ARG A 104 5.96 -5.46 20.71
N HIS A 105 5.58 -6.07 21.84
CA HIS A 105 4.25 -5.87 22.41
C HIS A 105 4.06 -4.43 22.93
N GLU A 106 5.10 -3.81 23.48
CA GLU A 106 5.05 -2.44 23.98
C GLU A 106 4.75 -1.38 22.90
N ASP A 107 5.02 -1.70 21.63
CA ASP A 107 4.79 -0.79 20.50
C ASP A 107 3.35 -0.84 19.97
N CYS A 108 2.54 -1.83 20.35
CA CYS A 108 1.19 -2.03 19.80
C CYS A 108 0.29 -0.80 19.95
N THR A 109 0.36 -0.10 21.09
CA THR A 109 -0.41 1.14 21.32
C THR A 109 0.01 2.22 20.33
N ALA A 110 1.31 2.46 20.17
CA ALA A 110 1.84 3.46 19.25
C ALA A 110 1.51 3.14 17.78
N VAL A 111 1.54 1.86 17.40
CA VAL A 111 1.08 1.41 16.07
C VAL A 111 -0.41 1.69 15.89
N GLY A 112 -1.24 1.40 16.89
CA GLY A 112 -2.68 1.68 16.85
C GLY A 112 -3.01 3.17 16.70
N GLU A 113 -2.24 4.04 17.35
CA GLU A 113 -2.34 5.50 17.19
C GLU A 113 -1.97 5.93 15.76
N GLY A 114 -0.83 5.44 15.25
CA GLY A 114 -0.39 5.72 13.88
C GLY A 114 -1.41 5.25 12.82
N PHE A 115 -2.01 4.07 13.02
CA PHE A 115 -3.11 3.59 12.19
C PHE A 115 -4.33 4.51 12.27
N SER A 116 -4.74 4.89 13.49
CA SER A 116 -5.94 5.70 13.70
C SER A 116 -5.84 7.08 13.04
N GLU A 117 -4.65 7.65 12.99
CA GLU A 117 -4.38 8.94 12.33
C GLU A 117 -4.52 8.88 10.81
N VAL A 118 -4.23 7.73 10.19
CA VAL A 118 -4.21 7.60 8.72
C VAL A 118 -5.49 6.94 8.19
N LEU A 119 -5.92 5.83 8.80
CA LEU A 119 -7.04 4.99 8.35
C LEU A 119 -8.09 4.74 9.44
N GLY A 120 -8.03 5.47 10.56
CA GLY A 120 -9.04 5.34 11.59
C GLY A 120 -10.41 5.74 11.07
N ARG A 121 -11.46 5.00 11.40
CA ARG A 121 -12.85 5.26 10.95
C ARG A 121 -13.41 6.65 11.29
N SER A 122 -12.74 7.37 12.20
CA SER A 122 -13.12 8.71 12.65
C SER A 122 -12.28 9.80 11.96
N SER A 123 -11.31 9.43 11.12
CA SER A 123 -10.48 10.40 10.40
C SER A 123 -11.31 11.16 9.38
N GLN A 124 -12.08 10.45 8.54
CA GLN A 124 -12.97 11.00 7.51
C GLN A 124 -14.14 10.04 7.20
N PRO A 125 -15.32 10.53 6.81
CA PRO A 125 -16.40 9.68 6.31
C PRO A 125 -15.96 8.85 5.10
N GLY A 126 -16.27 7.55 5.08
CA GLY A 126 -15.86 6.65 4.00
C GLY A 126 -14.45 6.08 4.13
N VAL A 127 -13.64 6.56 5.09
CA VAL A 127 -12.32 6.01 5.40
C VAL A 127 -12.42 5.03 6.58
N GLY A 128 -11.73 3.90 6.48
CA GLY A 128 -11.72 2.83 7.48
C GLY A 128 -11.32 1.51 6.84
N SER A 129 -11.03 0.48 7.64
CA SER A 129 -10.72 -0.85 7.12
C SER A 129 -10.98 -1.95 8.13
N ALA A 130 -11.13 -3.18 7.66
CA ALA A 130 -10.92 -4.35 8.51
C ALA A 130 -9.43 -4.39 8.88
N ALA A 131 -9.11 -4.59 10.16
CA ALA A 131 -7.74 -4.53 10.64
C ALA A 131 -7.36 -5.77 11.46
N THR A 132 -6.11 -6.21 11.34
CA THR A 132 -5.50 -7.22 12.20
C THR A 132 -4.14 -6.72 12.65
N MET A 133 -3.82 -6.88 13.93
CA MET A 133 -2.50 -6.60 14.48
C MET A 133 -1.95 -7.85 15.15
N VAL A 134 -0.71 -8.22 14.83
CA VAL A 134 -0.03 -9.38 15.43
C VAL A 134 1.40 -9.01 15.81
N VAL A 135 1.88 -9.55 16.92
CA VAL A 135 3.28 -9.42 17.33
C VAL A 135 4.08 -10.57 16.72
N VAL A 136 5.23 -10.27 16.10
CA VAL A 136 6.10 -11.21 15.39
C VAL A 136 7.52 -11.22 15.97
N GLN A 137 8.32 -12.23 15.63
CA GLN A 137 9.72 -12.36 16.06
C GLN A 137 10.66 -11.53 15.17
N GLY A 138 10.45 -10.21 15.14
CA GLY A 138 11.30 -9.25 14.42
C GLY A 138 11.15 -9.22 12.90
N PHE A 139 11.98 -8.39 12.25
CA PHE A 139 12.00 -8.13 10.80
C PHE A 139 13.43 -8.24 10.25
N VAL A 140 13.60 -7.92 8.96
CA VAL A 140 14.91 -7.95 8.28
C VAL A 140 15.92 -6.92 8.80
N ASP A 141 15.45 -5.86 9.47
CA ASP A 141 16.26 -4.85 10.16
C ASP A 141 15.65 -4.61 11.55
N ASP A 142 16.47 -4.66 12.60
CA ASP A 142 16.03 -4.53 14.00
C ASP A 142 15.46 -3.15 14.34
N GLN A 143 15.70 -2.12 13.51
CA GLN A 143 15.13 -0.79 13.68
C GLN A 143 13.70 -0.69 13.13
N MET A 144 13.25 -1.68 12.34
CA MET A 144 11.86 -1.76 11.91
C MET A 144 11.00 -2.20 13.09
N LEU A 145 10.01 -1.40 13.45
CA LEU A 145 9.11 -1.70 14.55
C LEU A 145 7.77 -2.26 14.08
N VAL A 146 7.41 -1.98 12.83
CA VAL A 146 6.15 -2.36 12.21
C VAL A 146 6.30 -2.57 10.71
N GLU A 147 5.60 -3.58 10.19
CA GLU A 147 5.34 -3.80 8.78
C GLU A 147 3.83 -3.83 8.53
N VAL A 148 3.37 -3.14 7.49
CA VAL A 148 1.94 -3.08 7.14
C VAL A 148 1.68 -3.63 5.74
N GLU A 149 0.61 -4.39 5.61
CA GLU A 149 0.11 -4.92 4.34
C GLU A 149 -1.31 -4.38 4.12
N VAL A 150 -1.62 -4.00 2.88
CA VAL A 150 -2.90 -3.35 2.52
C VAL A 150 -3.53 -4.03 1.32
N ASP A 151 -4.84 -4.32 1.43
CA ASP A 151 -5.68 -4.65 0.29
C ASP A 151 -6.66 -3.51 0.02
N ALA A 152 -6.81 -3.17 -1.25
CA ALA A 152 -7.74 -2.13 -1.71
C ALA A 152 -8.59 -2.60 -2.90
N ILE A 153 -9.75 -1.98 -3.06
CA ILE A 153 -10.71 -2.29 -4.13
C ILE A 153 -11.03 -1.01 -4.91
N LEU A 154 -10.86 -1.04 -6.23
CA LEU A 154 -11.36 -0.01 -7.14
C LEU A 154 -12.88 -0.14 -7.30
N GLU A 155 -13.51 1.00 -7.56
CA GLU A 155 -14.93 1.11 -7.95
C GLU A 155 -15.11 1.03 -9.47
#